data_AF-A0A0F9F2W9-F1
#
_entry.id   AF-A0A0F9F2W9-F1
#
_cell.length_a   1.000
_cell.length_b   1.000
_cell.length_c   1.000
_cell.angle_alpha   90.00
_cell.angle_beta   90.00
_cell.angle_gamma   90.00
#
_symmetry.space_group_name_H-M   'P 1'
#
loop_
_entity.id
_entity.type
_entity.pdbx_description
1 polymer ?
#
loop_
_entity_poly.entity_id
_entity_poly.type
_entity_poly.pdbx_seq_one_letter_code
_entity_poly.pdbx_strand_id
1 'polypeptide(L)'
;MVVTETQLPLTGLELKERGIASVSRNRWVDNARVAAVALAQHFGWVTSDRLHDVMGPPPHDNCYGAIFKDQRFVATGERVRSTRPEAHGRWIEVWRLR
;
A
#
# COMPACT_ATOMS: atom_id res chain seq x y z
N MET A 1 -39.86 -20.80 2.07
CA MET A 1 -39.20 -20.40 3.32
C MET A 1 -37.94 -19.62 2.91
N VAL A 2 -37.97 -18.29 2.99
CA VAL A 2 -36.83 -17.45 2.58
C VAL A 2 -35.92 -17.31 3.80
N VAL A 3 -34.76 -17.97 3.76
CA VAL A 3 -33.74 -17.80 4.79
C VAL A 3 -33.00 -16.52 4.44
N THR A 4 -33.32 -15.43 5.14
CA THR A 4 -32.52 -14.21 5.06
C THR A 4 -31.22 -14.46 5.83
N GLU A 5 -30.13 -14.65 5.10
CA GLU A 5 -28.77 -14.64 5.65
C GLU A 5 -28.49 -13.28 6.29
N THR A 6 -28.46 -13.25 7.62
CA THR A 6 -28.00 -12.06 8.36
C THR A 6 -26.50 -11.94 8.19
N GLN A 7 -26.05 -11.12 7.23
CA GLN A 7 -24.64 -10.85 7.03
C GLN A 7 -24.11 -10.01 8.20
N LEU A 8 -23.16 -10.55 8.97
CA LEU A 8 -22.51 -9.82 10.06
C LEU A 8 -21.75 -8.60 9.53
N PRO A 9 -21.67 -7.50 10.30
CA PRO A 9 -20.91 -6.33 9.90
C PRO A 9 -19.42 -6.67 9.79
N LEU A 10 -18.78 -6.17 8.73
CA LEU A 10 -17.35 -6.37 8.51
C LEU A 10 -16.53 -5.65 9.58
N THR A 11 -15.46 -6.30 10.00
CA THR A 11 -14.43 -5.68 10.83
C THR A 11 -13.67 -4.60 10.05
N GLY A 12 -13.02 -3.68 10.77
CA GLY A 12 -12.16 -2.67 10.15
C GLY A 12 -11.00 -3.26 9.35
N LEU A 13 -10.51 -4.45 9.73
CA LEU A 13 -9.46 -5.16 8.99
C LEU A 13 -9.98 -5.68 7.66
N GLU A 14 -11.15 -6.31 7.65
CA GLU A 14 -11.78 -6.81 6.41
C GLU A 14 -12.13 -5.66 5.45
N LEU A 15 -12.60 -4.52 5.98
CA LEU A 15 -12.83 -3.31 5.19
C LEU A 15 -11.54 -2.80 4.54
N LYS A 16 -10.43 -2.79 5.30
CA LYS A 16 -9.10 -2.42 4.76
C LYS A 16 -8.67 -3.38 3.66
N GLU A 17 -8.79 -4.68 3.87
CA GLU A 17 -8.40 -5.70 2.88
C GLU A 17 -9.23 -5.60 1.60
N ARG A 18 -10.56 -5.44 1.71
CA ARG A 18 -11.44 -5.19 0.58
C ARG A 18 -11.08 -3.90 -0.16
N GLY A 19 -10.76 -2.84 0.58
CA GLY A 19 -10.35 -1.56 0.02
C GLY A 19 -9.01 -1.60 -0.71
N ILE A 20 -8.07 -2.45 -0.28
CA ILE A 20 -6.80 -2.68 -1.00
C ILE A 20 -7.06 -3.53 -2.25
N ALA A 21 -7.87 -4.59 -2.12
CA ALA A 21 -8.22 -5.47 -3.23
C ALA A 21 -8.90 -4.70 -4.37
N SER A 22 -9.80 -3.76 -4.05
CA SER A 22 -10.54 -2.98 -5.06
C SER A 22 -9.63 -2.10 -5.92
N VAL A 23 -8.49 -1.64 -5.40
CA VAL A 23 -7.54 -0.79 -6.14
C VAL A 23 -6.33 -1.55 -6.69
N SER A 24 -6.22 -2.86 -6.44
CA SER A 24 -5.03 -3.64 -6.78
C SER A 24 -4.76 -3.80 -8.28
N ARG A 25 -5.78 -3.58 -9.12
CA ARG A 25 -5.71 -3.57 -10.60
C ARG A 25 -5.74 -2.15 -11.19
N ASN A 26 -5.57 -1.13 -10.37
CA ASN A 26 -5.53 0.25 -10.84
C ASN A 26 -4.21 0.52 -11.57
N ARG A 27 -4.28 1.14 -12.76
CA ARG A 27 -3.11 1.48 -13.58
C ARG A 27 -2.05 2.29 -12.82
N TRP A 28 -2.48 3.17 -11.91
CA TRP A 28 -1.57 3.92 -11.05
C TRP A 28 -0.77 2.98 -10.14
N VAL A 29 -1.42 1.96 -9.56
CA VAL A 29 -0.76 0.95 -8.71
C VAL A 29 0.26 0.15 -9.52
N ASP A 30 -0.06 -0.24 -10.76
CA ASP A 30 0.88 -0.96 -11.62
C ASP A 30 2.11 -0.12 -11.97
N ASN A 31 1.91 1.14 -12.33
CA ASN A 31 3.02 2.08 -12.56
C ASN A 31 3.85 2.30 -11.29
N ALA A 32 3.20 2.44 -10.14
CA ALA A 32 3.87 2.63 -8.86
C ALA A 32 4.64 1.39 -8.43
N ARG A 33 4.19 0.17 -8.76
CA ARG A 33 4.97 -1.06 -8.57
C ARG A 33 6.25 -1.05 -9.40
N VAL A 34 6.19 -0.60 -10.66
CA VAL A 34 7.39 -0.45 -11.52
C VAL A 34 8.36 0.55 -10.90
N ALA A 35 7.88 1.73 -10.47
CA ALA A 35 8.70 2.72 -9.79
C ALA A 35 9.29 2.19 -8.47
N ALA A 36 8.51 1.46 -7.69
CA ALA A 36 8.94 0.86 -6.43
C ALA A 36 10.08 -0.15 -6.64
N VAL A 37 10.00 -0.98 -7.69
CA VAL A 37 11.08 -1.90 -8.07
C VAL A 37 12.34 -1.10 -8.42
N ALA A 38 12.24 -0.08 -9.27
CA ALA A 38 13.40 0.71 -9.68
C ALA A 38 14.07 1.41 -8.48
N LEU A 39 13.28 1.99 -7.58
CA LEU A 39 13.78 2.63 -6.35
C LEU A 39 14.44 1.61 -5.42
N ALA A 40 13.82 0.45 -5.21
CA ALA A 40 14.38 -0.59 -4.36
C ALA A 40 15.66 -1.21 -4.96
N GLN A 41 15.76 -1.34 -6.29
CA GLN A 41 16.99 -1.76 -6.95
C GLN A 41 18.12 -0.75 -6.79
N HIS A 42 17.80 0.54 -6.88
CA HIS A 42 18.82 1.60 -6.82
C HIS A 42 19.30 1.89 -5.39
N PHE A 43 18.38 1.91 -4.41
CA PHE A 43 18.69 2.29 -3.03
C PHE A 43 18.76 1.10 -2.05
N GLY A 44 18.38 -0.10 -2.49
CA GLY A 44 18.23 -1.28 -1.64
C GLY A 44 16.91 -1.35 -0.86
N TRP A 45 16.14 -0.26 -0.81
CA TRP A 45 14.86 -0.17 -0.10
C TRP A 45 13.96 0.95 -0.63
N VAL A 46 12.68 0.89 -0.28
CA VAL A 46 11.66 1.88 -0.64
C VAL A 46 10.61 2.03 0.46
N THR A 47 10.04 3.23 0.60
CA THR A 47 8.91 3.55 1.49
C THR A 47 7.78 4.15 0.67
N SER A 48 6.56 4.19 1.25
CA SER A 48 5.43 4.89 0.61
C SER A 48 5.69 6.38 0.38
N ASP A 49 6.50 7.01 1.22
CA ASP A 49 6.84 8.43 1.11
C ASP A 49 7.78 8.68 -0.07
N ARG A 50 8.84 7.88 -0.22
CA ARG A 50 9.73 7.99 -1.39
C ARG A 50 8.98 7.74 -2.70
N LEU A 51 8.00 6.83 -2.69
CA LEU A 51 7.11 6.64 -3.84
C LEU A 51 6.21 7.84 -4.10
N HIS A 52 5.70 8.48 -3.05
CA HIS A 52 4.92 9.71 -3.17
C HIS A 52 5.73 10.82 -3.84
N ASP A 53 6.99 11.00 -3.45
CA ASP A 53 7.86 12.05 -4.02
C ASP A 53 8.09 11.85 -5.53
N VAL A 54 8.14 10.60 -6.00
CA VAL A 54 8.38 10.26 -7.40
C VAL A 54 7.11 10.24 -8.24
N MET A 55 6.01 9.73 -7.69
CA MET A 55 4.77 9.46 -8.43
C MET A 55 3.69 10.52 -8.22
N GLY A 56 3.86 11.39 -7.24
CA GLY A 56 2.81 12.28 -6.75
C GLY A 56 1.72 11.53 -5.95
N PRO A 57 0.62 12.22 -5.62
CA PRO A 57 -0.47 11.65 -4.84
C PRO A 57 -1.19 10.52 -5.61
N PRO A 58 -1.63 9.45 -4.91
CA PRO A 58 -2.41 8.40 -5.53
C PRO A 58 -3.86 8.86 -5.79
N PRO A 59 -4.59 8.17 -6.67
CA PRO A 59 -6.03 8.40 -6.84
C PRO A 59 -6.85 7.98 -5.61
N HIS A 60 -6.29 7.14 -4.72
CA HIS A 60 -6.94 6.68 -3.50
C HIS A 60 -5.90 6.24 -2.46
N ASP A 61 -6.12 6.51 -1.17
CA ASP A 61 -5.16 6.23 -0.08
C ASP A 61 -4.74 4.76 -0.01
N ASN A 62 -5.70 3.84 -0.21
CA ASN A 62 -5.44 2.39 -0.24
C ASN A 62 -4.44 1.94 -1.32
N CYS A 63 -4.14 2.77 -2.34
CA CYS A 63 -3.19 2.41 -3.39
C CYS A 63 -1.79 2.13 -2.82
N TYR A 64 -1.35 2.84 -1.77
CA TYR A 64 -0.06 2.57 -1.14
C TYR A 64 0.01 1.16 -0.55
N GLY A 65 -1.06 0.71 0.12
CA GLY A 65 -1.15 -0.65 0.63
C GLY A 65 -1.17 -1.70 -0.47
N ALA A 66 -1.75 -1.39 -1.64
CA ALA A 66 -1.84 -2.30 -2.76
C ALA A 66 -0.51 -2.52 -3.50
N ILE A 67 0.40 -1.55 -3.47
CA ILE A 67 1.74 -1.67 -4.08
C ILE A 67 2.51 -2.79 -3.39
N PHE A 68 2.61 -2.74 -2.06
CA PHE A 68 3.46 -3.62 -1.26
C PHE A 68 2.84 -4.99 -0.93
N LYS A 69 1.61 -5.25 -1.38
CA LYS A 69 1.02 -6.60 -1.41
C LYS A 69 1.55 -7.45 -2.57
N ASP A 70 2.30 -6.86 -3.49
CA ASP A 70 2.97 -7.57 -4.56
C ASP A 70 4.09 -8.49 -4.01
N GLN A 71 4.15 -9.72 -4.51
CA GLN A 71 5.06 -10.77 -4.01
C GLN A 71 6.55 -10.44 -4.15
N ARG A 72 6.90 -9.45 -4.98
CA ARG A 72 8.28 -8.97 -5.15
C ARG A 72 8.80 -8.23 -3.93
N PHE A 73 7.93 -7.71 -3.07
CA PHE A 73 8.34 -6.93 -1.91
C PHE A 73 8.24 -7.75 -0.62
N VAL A 74 9.18 -7.48 0.28
CA VAL A 74 9.16 -7.98 1.65
C VAL A 74 9.43 -6.83 2.61
N ALA A 75 8.62 -6.75 3.67
CA ALA A 75 8.84 -5.77 4.74
C ALA A 75 10.14 -6.13 5.47
N THR A 76 10.97 -5.13 5.77
CA THR A 76 12.24 -5.35 6.48
C THR A 76 12.04 -5.53 8.00
N GLY A 77 10.85 -5.19 8.51
CA GLY A 77 10.57 -5.06 9.94
C GLY A 77 10.92 -3.67 10.51
N GLU A 78 11.65 -2.85 9.75
CA GLU A 78 11.95 -1.47 10.11
C GLU A 78 10.78 -0.55 9.78
N ARG A 79 10.55 0.46 10.64
CA ARG A 79 9.54 1.48 10.44
C ARG A 79 10.15 2.86 10.60
N VAL A 80 9.76 3.77 9.72
CA VAL A 80 10.17 5.18 9.76
C VAL A 80 8.94 6.08 9.95
N ARG A 81 9.15 7.27 10.50
CA ARG A 81 8.10 8.29 10.57
C ARG A 81 7.92 8.91 9.19
N SER A 82 6.69 8.99 8.72
CA SER A 82 6.38 9.69 7.48
C SER A 82 6.74 11.18 7.59
N THR A 83 7.36 11.73 6.56
CA THR A 83 7.73 13.15 6.47
C THR A 83 6.62 13.98 5.83
N ARG A 84 5.61 13.33 5.25
CA ARG A 84 4.47 13.97 4.60
C ARG A 84 3.52 14.62 5.63
N PRO A 85 3.19 15.93 5.49
CA PRO A 85 2.30 16.61 6.43
C PRO A 85 0.94 15.91 6.61
N GLU A 86 0.34 15.44 5.51
CA GLU A 86 -0.97 14.77 5.49
C GLU A 86 -0.96 13.39 6.15
N ALA A 87 0.22 12.79 6.30
CA ALA A 87 0.38 11.52 7.00
C ALA A 87 0.49 11.70 8.51
N HIS A 88 0.55 12.94 9.03
CA HIS A 88 0.65 13.26 10.47
C HIS A 88 1.75 12.45 11.19
N GLY A 89 2.88 12.21 10.52
CA GLY A 89 3.97 11.42 11.07
C GLY A 89 3.62 9.97 11.35
N ARG A 90 2.66 9.35 10.64
CA ARG A 90 2.36 7.92 10.78
C ARG A 90 3.62 7.07 10.56
N TRP A 91 3.72 5.97 11.31
CA TRP A 91 4.78 4.97 11.12
C TRP A 91 4.52 4.17 9.85
N ILE A 92 5.41 4.28 8.88
CA ILE A 92 5.39 3.54 7.62
C ILE A 92 6.48 2.49 7.61
N GLU A 93 6.23 1.39 6.91
CA GLU A 93 7.19 0.29 6.78
C GLU A 93 8.24 0.58 5.71
N VAL A 94 9.44 0.06 5.93
CA VAL A 94 10.50 0.00 4.94
C VAL A 94 10.41 -1.34 4.21
N TRP A 95 10.44 -1.28 2.88
CA TRP A 95 10.28 -2.44 2.00
C TRP A 95 11.54 -2.64 1.17
N ARG A 96 11.87 -3.90 0.87
CA ARG A 96 12.92 -4.26 -0.08
C ARG A 96 12.40 -5.27 -1.10
N LEU A 97 13.17 -5.47 -2.16
CA LEU A 97 12.94 -6.61 -3.04
C LEU A 97 13.32 -7.90 -2.31
N ARG A 98 12.54 -8.95 -2.57
CA ARG A 98 12.79 -10.29 -2.06
C ARG A 98 14.08 -10.89 -2.60
#